data_AF-A0A1W6KIQ6-F1
#
_entry.id   AF-A0A1W6KIQ6-F1
#
_cell.length_a   1.000
_cell.length_b   1.000
_cell.length_c   1.000
_cell.angle_alpha   90.00
_cell.angle_beta   90.00
_cell.angle_gamma   90.00
#
_symmetry.space_group_name_H-M   'P 1'
#
loop_
_entity.id
_entity.type
_entity.pdbx_description
1 polymer ?
#
loop_
_entity_poly.entity_id
_entity_poly.type
_entity_poly.pdbx_seq_one_letter_code
_entity_poly.pdbx_strand_id
1 'polypeptide(L)'
;MKPRTPPDSPLLFDTVPLVPDFKLELKARKAGHWPVAGADEAGRGPLAGPVVAAAVILDPKRIPEGLNDSKQLSAQRREELFLQILATATVSIASSSSTRIDETDIRKASLDAMRRAICSLSVPASYVLTDGLDVPPGLDCPGQAVVKGDARSVSIAAASIVAKVTRDRMMARAHNVFPDYGFVAHMGYGTAQHRAGIEKHGPCSLHRMSFRPLRKVEDGPEMDELISE
;
A
#
# COMPACT_ATOMS: atom_id res chain seq x y z
N MET A 1 -31.64 13.81 -32.71
CA MET A 1 -30.30 14.43 -32.61
C MET A 1 -29.32 13.60 -33.41
N LYS A 2 -28.62 14.18 -34.40
CA LYS A 2 -27.55 13.48 -35.13
C LYS A 2 -26.37 13.21 -34.19
N PRO A 3 -25.72 12.03 -34.26
CA PRO A 3 -24.52 11.76 -33.47
C PRO A 3 -23.39 12.67 -33.96
N ARG A 4 -22.65 13.28 -33.02
CA ARG A 4 -21.47 14.10 -33.33
C ARG A 4 -20.38 13.20 -33.90
N THR A 5 -19.78 13.62 -35.01
CA THR A 5 -18.55 13.03 -35.54
C THR A 5 -17.42 13.21 -34.52
N PRO A 6 -16.57 12.20 -34.28
CA PRO A 6 -15.39 12.35 -33.44
C PRO A 6 -14.47 13.45 -34.01
N PRO A 7 -13.75 14.20 -33.17
CA PRO A 7 -12.82 15.22 -33.66
C PRO A 7 -11.62 14.57 -34.36
N ASP A 8 -11.26 15.08 -35.54
CA ASP A 8 -10.13 14.65 -36.40
C ASP A 8 -8.74 15.05 -35.84
N SER A 9 -8.65 15.37 -34.55
CA SER A 9 -7.40 15.81 -33.92
C SER A 9 -6.77 14.64 -33.16
N PRO A 10 -5.53 14.23 -33.46
CA PRO A 10 -4.82 13.25 -32.63
C PRO A 10 -4.71 13.82 -31.21
N LEU A 11 -4.95 12.99 -30.20
CA LEU A 11 -4.90 13.40 -28.80
C LEU A 11 -3.51 13.99 -28.53
N LEU A 12 -3.46 15.27 -28.18
CA LEU A 12 -2.22 16.05 -27.98
C LEU A 12 -1.32 15.49 -26.85
N PHE A 13 -1.84 14.52 -26.10
CA PHE A 13 -1.13 13.72 -25.11
C PHE A 13 -1.59 12.27 -25.20
N ASP A 14 -1.12 11.54 -26.22
CA ASP A 14 -0.94 10.10 -26.05
C ASP A 14 0.14 9.92 -24.98
N THR A 15 -0.28 9.95 -23.71
CA THR A 15 0.63 9.74 -22.58
C THR A 15 1.17 8.33 -22.72
N VAL A 16 2.42 8.20 -23.18
CA VAL A 16 3.16 6.94 -23.12
C VAL A 16 2.98 6.38 -21.71
N PRO A 17 2.48 5.14 -21.55
CA PRO A 17 2.27 4.55 -20.23
C PRO A 17 3.57 4.65 -19.44
N LEU A 18 3.50 5.19 -18.23
CA LEU A 18 4.65 5.28 -17.34
C LEU A 18 4.99 3.86 -16.86
N VAL A 19 6.00 3.25 -17.47
CA VAL A 19 6.51 1.93 -17.11
C VAL A 19 7.72 2.13 -16.18
N PRO A 20 7.78 1.45 -15.02
CA PRO A 20 8.92 1.59 -14.14
C PRO A 20 10.20 1.06 -14.79
N ASP A 21 11.31 1.74 -14.53
CA ASP A 21 12.65 1.31 -14.92
C ASP A 21 13.61 1.34 -13.72
N PHE A 22 14.88 1.02 -13.94
CA PHE A 22 15.91 0.96 -12.88
C PHE A 22 16.74 2.25 -12.80
N LYS A 23 16.30 3.37 -13.38
CA LYS A 23 17.12 4.60 -13.46
C LYS A 23 17.32 5.28 -12.12
N LEU A 24 16.33 5.25 -11.22
CA LEU A 24 16.44 5.87 -9.90
C LEU A 24 17.46 5.14 -9.03
N GLU A 25 17.47 3.81 -9.11
CA GLU A 25 18.42 2.93 -8.45
C GLU A 25 19.82 3.14 -8.99
N LEU A 26 19.98 3.23 -10.31
CA LEU A 26 21.26 3.56 -10.94
C LEU A 26 21.77 4.96 -10.56
N LYS A 27 20.87 5.94 -10.42
CA LYS A 27 21.22 7.30 -9.96
C LYS A 27 21.77 7.27 -8.53
N ALA A 28 21.07 6.59 -7.61
CA ALA A 28 21.54 6.42 -6.24
C ALA A 28 22.88 5.67 -6.18
N ARG A 29 23.04 4.62 -6.98
CA ARG A 29 24.30 3.86 -7.10
C ARG A 29 25.46 4.73 -7.59
N LYS A 30 25.25 5.56 -8.61
CA LYS A 30 26.26 6.50 -9.11
C LYS A 30 26.65 7.55 -8.06
N ALA A 31 25.74 7.89 -7.15
CA ALA A 31 26.00 8.78 -6.03
C ALA A 31 26.70 8.08 -4.85
N GLY A 32 27.13 6.82 -5.00
CA GLY A 32 27.85 6.08 -3.97
C GLY A 32 26.95 5.29 -3.01
N HIS A 33 25.64 5.23 -3.26
CA HIS A 33 24.74 4.46 -2.42
C HIS A 33 24.42 3.08 -3.01
N TRP A 34 24.88 2.02 -2.36
CA TRP A 34 24.53 0.65 -2.71
C TRP A 34 24.62 -0.25 -1.48
N PRO A 35 23.61 -1.10 -1.20
CA PRO A 35 22.42 -1.40 -2.01
C PRO A 35 21.28 -0.37 -1.90
N VAL A 36 20.39 -0.34 -2.90
CA VAL A 36 19.19 0.52 -2.92
C VAL A 36 17.95 -0.34 -2.68
N ALA A 37 17.11 0.07 -1.72
CA ALA A 37 15.82 -0.58 -1.46
C ALA A 37 14.67 0.26 -2.04
N GLY A 38 13.67 -0.41 -2.61
CA GLY A 38 12.34 0.16 -2.85
C GLY A 38 11.39 -0.23 -1.73
N ALA A 39 10.48 0.66 -1.33
CA ALA A 39 9.45 0.38 -0.34
C ALA A 39 8.09 0.96 -0.72
N ASP A 40 7.03 0.25 -0.38
CA ASP A 40 5.63 0.62 -0.63
C ASP A 40 4.70 -0.10 0.36
N GLU A 41 3.45 0.36 0.46
CA GLU A 41 2.39 -0.19 1.27
C GLU A 41 1.10 -0.57 0.53
N ALA A 42 0.42 -1.59 1.04
CA ALA A 42 -0.93 -1.96 0.65
C ALA A 42 -1.88 -1.86 1.84
N GLY A 43 -3.12 -1.42 1.57
CA GLY A 43 -4.19 -1.49 2.56
C GLY A 43 -4.48 -0.22 3.33
N ARG A 44 -4.23 0.97 2.77
CA ARG A 44 -4.56 2.22 3.45
C ARG A 44 -6.06 2.53 3.52
N GLY A 45 -6.78 2.33 2.42
CA GLY A 45 -8.22 2.64 2.33
C GLY A 45 -9.24 1.67 2.95
N PRO A 46 -8.96 0.36 3.11
CA PRO A 46 -9.90 -0.60 3.69
C PRO A 46 -10.45 -0.24 5.08
N LEU A 47 -11.69 -0.64 5.36
CA LEU A 47 -12.33 -0.52 6.67
C LEU A 47 -11.82 -1.57 7.66
N ALA A 48 -11.23 -2.66 7.15
CA ALA A 48 -10.75 -3.76 7.97
C ALA A 48 -9.38 -4.28 7.52
N GLY A 49 -8.69 -4.88 8.48
CA GLY A 49 -7.38 -5.50 8.32
C GLY A 49 -6.21 -4.53 8.45
N PRO A 50 -4.99 -5.04 8.33
CA PRO A 50 -3.78 -4.25 8.52
C PRO A 50 -3.47 -3.38 7.29
N VAL A 51 -2.58 -2.41 7.51
CA VAL A 51 -1.70 -1.93 6.45
C VAL A 51 -0.45 -2.80 6.44
N VAL A 52 -0.02 -3.23 5.25
CA VAL A 52 1.17 -4.08 5.05
C VAL A 52 2.14 -3.29 4.19
N ALA A 53 3.40 -3.20 4.61
CA ALA A 53 4.47 -2.62 3.82
C ALA A 53 5.51 -3.68 3.51
N ALA A 54 6.20 -3.49 2.38
CA ALA A 54 7.34 -4.30 2.00
C ALA A 54 8.53 -3.40 1.64
N ALA A 55 9.72 -3.95 1.81
CA ALA A 55 10.97 -3.38 1.32
C ALA A 55 11.69 -4.44 0.48
N VAL A 56 12.21 -4.03 -0.68
CA VAL A 56 12.83 -4.92 -1.66
C VAL A 56 14.14 -4.32 -2.16
N ILE A 57 15.24 -5.08 -2.06
CA ILE A 57 16.51 -4.81 -2.75
C ILE A 57 16.63 -5.80 -3.90
N LEU A 58 16.52 -5.30 -5.13
CA LEU A 58 16.64 -6.12 -6.34
C LEU A 58 18.10 -6.44 -6.68
N ASP A 59 18.34 -7.64 -7.21
CA ASP A 59 19.58 -7.95 -7.91
C ASP A 59 19.52 -7.35 -9.33
N PRO A 60 20.41 -6.41 -9.71
CA PRO A 60 20.41 -5.78 -11.03
C PRO A 60 20.51 -6.75 -12.21
N LYS A 61 21.01 -7.97 -11.98
CA LYS A 61 21.17 -9.00 -13.02
C LYS A 61 19.97 -9.95 -13.12
N ARG A 62 19.03 -9.89 -12.17
CA ARG A 62 17.90 -10.84 -12.05
C ARG A 62 16.58 -10.13 -11.70
N ILE A 63 16.38 -8.94 -12.27
CA ILE A 63 15.14 -8.19 -12.13
C ILE A 63 14.03 -8.94 -12.88
N PRO A 64 12.92 -9.32 -12.21
CA PRO A 64 11.78 -9.93 -12.89
C PRO A 64 11.21 -9.04 -14.01
N GLU A 65 10.88 -9.63 -15.15
CA GLU A 65 10.30 -8.89 -16.27
C GLU A 65 8.83 -8.53 -16.02
N GLY A 66 8.43 -7.33 -16.45
CA GLY A 66 7.03 -6.90 -16.35
C GLY A 66 6.59 -6.47 -14.96
N LEU A 67 7.53 -6.07 -14.09
CA LEU A 67 7.20 -5.30 -12.89
C LEU A 67 6.48 -4.01 -13.28
N ASN A 68 5.37 -3.73 -12.61
CA ASN A 68 4.56 -2.52 -12.78
C ASN A 68 3.75 -2.28 -11.49
N ASP A 69 3.01 -1.17 -11.43
CA ASP A 69 2.01 -0.91 -10.38
C ASP A 69 1.15 -2.16 -10.19
N SER A 70 1.12 -2.67 -8.95
CA SER A 70 0.38 -3.87 -8.60
C SER A 70 -1.08 -3.82 -9.06
N LYS A 71 -1.72 -2.65 -9.12
CA LYS A 71 -3.11 -2.45 -9.56
C LYS A 71 -3.29 -2.61 -11.06
N GLN A 72 -2.23 -2.41 -11.85
CA GLN A 72 -2.23 -2.61 -13.31
C GLN A 72 -2.00 -4.07 -13.71
N LEU A 73 -1.65 -4.93 -12.75
CA LEU A 73 -1.40 -6.36 -12.96
C LEU A 73 -2.62 -7.21 -12.59
N SER A 74 -2.83 -8.31 -13.32
CA SER A 74 -3.79 -9.33 -12.93
C SER A 74 -3.37 -10.02 -11.62
N ALA A 75 -4.34 -10.60 -10.89
CA ALA A 75 -4.03 -11.32 -9.65
C ALA A 75 -3.04 -12.47 -9.88
N GLN A 76 -3.23 -13.24 -10.97
CA GLN A 76 -2.31 -14.31 -11.37
C GLN A 76 -0.89 -13.78 -11.64
N ARG A 77 -0.78 -12.68 -12.40
CA ARG A 77 0.53 -12.11 -12.72
C ARG A 77 1.24 -11.59 -11.48
N ARG A 78 0.51 -10.98 -10.53
CA ARG A 78 1.07 -10.58 -9.24
C ARG A 78 1.62 -11.77 -8.45
N GLU A 79 0.91 -12.89 -8.43
CA GLU A 79 1.34 -14.11 -7.73
C GLU A 79 2.61 -14.70 -8.35
N GLU A 80 2.72 -14.74 -9.69
CA GLU A 80 3.94 -15.16 -10.38
C GLU A 80 5.13 -14.26 -10.05
N LEU A 81 4.94 -12.94 -10.16
CA LEU A 81 5.98 -11.96 -9.85
C LEU A 81 6.38 -11.99 -8.39
N PHE A 82 5.43 -12.18 -7.47
CA PHE A 82 5.71 -12.34 -6.05
C PHE A 82 6.72 -13.47 -5.79
N LEU A 83 6.51 -14.64 -6.41
CA LEU A 83 7.42 -15.78 -6.26
C LEU A 83 8.79 -15.48 -6.88
N GLN A 84 8.84 -14.82 -8.04
CA GLN A 84 10.11 -14.43 -8.68
C GLN A 84 10.89 -13.42 -7.83
N ILE A 85 10.22 -12.39 -7.30
CA ILE A 85 10.85 -11.39 -6.42
C ILE A 85 11.44 -12.08 -5.18
N LEU A 86 10.70 -12.96 -4.51
CA LEU A 86 11.21 -13.67 -3.33
C LEU A 86 12.41 -14.59 -3.66
N ALA A 87 12.49 -15.11 -4.88
CA ALA A 87 13.58 -15.98 -5.30
C ALA A 87 14.87 -15.22 -5.70
N THR A 88 14.76 -13.95 -6.12
CA THR A 88 15.90 -13.21 -6.69
C THR A 88 16.29 -11.95 -5.94
N ALA A 89 15.50 -11.49 -4.98
CA ALA A 89 15.71 -10.24 -4.25
C ALA A 89 15.81 -10.45 -2.73
N THR A 90 16.39 -9.47 -2.03
CA THR A 90 16.25 -9.38 -0.57
C THR A 90 14.93 -8.69 -0.26
N VAL A 91 14.08 -9.34 0.52
CA VAL A 91 12.73 -8.87 0.82
C VAL A 91 12.48 -8.87 2.32
N SER A 92 11.80 -7.84 2.78
CA SER A 92 11.28 -7.75 4.14
C SER A 92 9.85 -7.22 4.11
N ILE A 93 9.04 -7.65 5.07
CA ILE A 93 7.62 -7.32 5.17
C ILE A 93 7.31 -6.94 6.62
N ALA A 94 6.52 -5.89 6.81
CA ALA A 94 5.97 -5.53 8.10
C ALA A 94 4.51 -5.11 7.97
N SER A 95 3.74 -5.27 9.04
CA SER A 95 2.33 -4.85 9.06
C SER A 95 2.00 -4.07 10.33
N SER A 96 1.03 -3.16 10.24
CA SER A 96 0.39 -2.50 11.39
C SER A 96 -1.07 -2.94 11.46
N SER A 97 -1.48 -3.42 12.64
CA SER A 97 -2.85 -3.89 12.88
C SER A 97 -3.87 -2.76 12.83
N SER A 98 -5.16 -3.11 12.71
CA SER A 98 -6.27 -2.16 12.86
C SER A 98 -6.19 -1.39 14.17
N THR A 99 -5.89 -2.07 15.28
CA THR A 99 -5.68 -1.43 16.59
C THR A 99 -4.61 -0.36 16.56
N ARG A 100 -3.43 -0.66 15.98
CA ARG A 100 -2.34 0.33 15.89
C ARG A 100 -2.70 1.51 14.97
N ILE A 101 -3.50 1.26 13.92
CA ILE A 101 -4.03 2.31 13.05
C ILE A 101 -4.97 3.22 13.84
N ASP A 102 -5.87 2.65 14.64
CA ASP A 102 -6.84 3.39 15.45
C ASP A 102 -6.16 4.19 16.59
N GLU A 103 -5.09 3.65 17.20
CA GLU A 103 -4.30 4.35 18.23
C GLU A 103 -3.49 5.54 17.69
N THR A 104 -3.23 5.57 16.38
CA THR A 104 -2.40 6.61 15.76
C THR A 104 -3.17 7.31 14.65
N ASP A 105 -2.78 7.10 13.41
CA ASP A 105 -3.55 7.41 12.22
C ASP A 105 -3.01 6.55 11.08
N ILE A 106 -3.74 6.50 9.97
CA ILE A 106 -3.34 5.65 8.84
C ILE A 106 -2.00 6.06 8.22
N ARG A 107 -1.65 7.35 8.22
CA ARG A 107 -0.38 7.82 7.65
C ARG A 107 0.78 7.37 8.53
N LYS A 108 0.73 7.61 9.83
CA LYS A 108 1.76 7.19 10.81
C LYS A 108 1.90 5.68 10.85
N ALA A 109 0.78 4.94 10.87
CA ALA A 109 0.81 3.48 10.87
C ALA A 109 1.42 2.90 9.58
N SER A 110 1.22 3.55 8.43
CA SER A 110 1.84 3.17 7.15
C SER A 110 3.34 3.47 7.14
N LEU A 111 3.74 4.67 7.58
CA LEU A 111 5.15 5.06 7.67
C LEU A 111 5.92 4.16 8.64
N ASP A 112 5.35 3.81 9.79
CA ASP A 112 5.99 2.88 10.72
C ASP A 112 6.08 1.46 10.15
N ALA A 113 5.07 0.97 9.42
CA ALA A 113 5.15 -0.31 8.73
C ALA A 113 6.28 -0.30 7.67
N MET A 114 6.37 0.75 6.84
CA MET A 114 7.46 0.89 5.87
C MET A 114 8.82 0.95 6.56
N ARG A 115 8.98 1.77 7.60
CA ARG A 115 10.21 1.85 8.39
C ARG A 115 10.62 0.47 8.92
N ARG A 116 9.70 -0.26 9.54
CA ARG A 116 9.97 -1.62 10.06
C ARG A 116 10.34 -2.60 8.94
N ALA A 117 9.69 -2.52 7.78
CA ALA A 117 10.05 -3.35 6.64
C ALA A 117 11.49 -3.05 6.18
N ILE A 118 11.85 -1.77 6.03
CA ILE A 118 13.20 -1.34 5.63
C ILE A 118 14.25 -1.79 6.65
N CYS A 119 14.04 -1.51 7.94
CA CYS A 119 14.97 -1.85 9.00
C CYS A 119 15.15 -3.37 9.21
N SER A 120 14.21 -4.19 8.72
CA SER A 120 14.26 -5.65 8.85
C SER A 120 14.81 -6.37 7.62
N LEU A 121 15.31 -5.62 6.62
CA LEU A 121 16.05 -6.22 5.51
C LEU A 121 17.30 -6.94 6.04
N SER A 122 17.53 -8.18 5.59
CA SER A 122 18.71 -8.97 6.00
C SER A 122 20.03 -8.36 5.51
N VAL A 123 19.97 -7.49 4.50
CA VAL A 123 21.07 -6.66 4.05
C VAL A 123 20.64 -5.20 4.25
N PRO A 124 21.38 -4.39 5.03
CA PRO A 124 21.00 -3.00 5.26
C PRO A 124 21.07 -2.20 3.95
N ALA A 125 20.02 -1.42 3.67
CA ALA A 125 20.01 -0.51 2.55
C ALA A 125 20.92 0.70 2.82
N SER A 126 21.63 1.16 1.79
CA SER A 126 22.38 2.42 1.82
C SER A 126 21.58 3.61 1.26
N TYR A 127 20.48 3.33 0.55
CA TYR A 127 19.51 4.30 0.08
C TYR A 127 18.13 3.68 -0.03
N VAL A 128 17.09 4.47 0.21
CA VAL A 128 15.70 4.01 0.08
C VAL A 128 14.92 4.87 -0.91
N LEU A 129 14.18 4.22 -1.80
CA LEU A 129 13.16 4.81 -2.64
C LEU A 129 11.79 4.39 -2.07
N THR A 130 10.95 5.35 -1.71
CA THR A 130 9.62 5.10 -1.10
C THR A 130 8.51 5.62 -1.99
N ASP A 131 7.41 4.89 -2.14
CA ASP A 131 6.22 5.43 -2.81
C ASP A 131 5.59 6.57 -2.01
N GLY A 132 5.07 7.57 -2.71
CA GLY A 132 4.32 8.66 -2.11
C GLY A 132 5.16 9.91 -1.83
N LEU A 133 4.84 10.58 -0.72
CA LEU A 133 5.32 11.93 -0.40
C LEU A 133 6.37 11.97 0.70
N ASP A 134 6.48 10.90 1.48
CA ASP A 134 7.23 10.88 2.73
C ASP A 134 8.25 9.75 2.71
N VAL A 135 9.50 10.07 3.06
CA VAL A 135 10.44 9.03 3.50
C VAL A 135 10.11 8.72 4.96
N PRO A 136 9.94 7.43 5.35
CA PRO A 136 9.69 7.09 6.74
C PRO A 136 10.74 7.69 7.68
N PRO A 137 10.33 8.36 8.77
CA PRO A 137 11.29 8.93 9.72
C PRO A 137 12.03 7.83 10.48
N GLY A 138 13.25 8.13 10.95
CA GLY A 138 14.03 7.21 11.78
C GLY A 138 14.71 6.07 11.01
N LEU A 139 15.07 6.31 9.74
CA LEU A 139 15.93 5.42 8.96
C LEU A 139 17.40 5.83 9.14
N ASP A 140 18.30 4.85 9.20
CA ASP A 140 19.75 5.06 9.33
C ASP A 140 20.44 5.42 8.00
N CYS A 141 19.70 5.40 6.90
CA CYS A 141 20.18 5.73 5.57
C CYS A 141 19.32 6.84 4.93
N PRO A 142 19.90 7.62 4.00
CA PRO A 142 19.14 8.61 3.25
C PRO A 142 18.11 7.93 2.33
N GLY A 143 17.11 8.69 1.93
CA GLY A 143 16.11 8.20 0.99
C GLY A 143 15.43 9.32 0.22
N GLN A 144 14.59 8.90 -0.72
CA GLN A 144 13.78 9.76 -1.56
C GLN A 144 12.35 9.22 -1.61
N ALA A 145 11.38 10.11 -1.38
CA ALA A 145 9.98 9.85 -1.69
C ALA A 145 9.73 10.09 -3.19
N VAL A 146 9.01 9.17 -3.82
CA VAL A 146 8.73 9.19 -5.26
C VAL A 146 7.23 9.12 -5.45
N VAL A 147 6.65 10.23 -5.91
CA VAL A 147 5.23 10.26 -6.31
C VAL A 147 5.01 9.30 -7.47
N LYS A 148 4.05 8.37 -7.31
CA LYS A 148 3.78 7.26 -8.23
C LYS A 148 5.04 6.43 -8.47
N GLY A 149 5.72 6.10 -7.37
CA GLY A 149 7.00 5.40 -7.37
C GLY A 149 6.90 4.01 -7.96
N ASP A 150 5.77 3.32 -7.75
CA ASP A 150 5.45 2.01 -8.33
C ASP A 150 5.44 2.01 -9.86
N ALA A 151 5.08 3.14 -10.48
CA ALA A 151 5.14 3.33 -11.94
C ALA A 151 6.50 3.87 -12.43
N ARG A 152 7.46 4.16 -11.54
CA ARG A 152 8.72 4.86 -11.87
C ARG A 152 10.00 4.13 -11.46
N SER A 153 9.94 3.27 -10.46
CA SER A 153 11.05 2.47 -9.95
C SER A 153 10.62 1.03 -9.88
N VAL A 154 11.39 0.14 -10.50
CA VAL A 154 11.11 -1.30 -10.43
C VAL A 154 11.30 -1.85 -9.00
N SER A 155 12.12 -1.23 -8.17
CA SER A 155 12.24 -1.63 -6.75
C SER A 155 10.98 -1.28 -5.96
N ILE A 156 10.41 -0.09 -6.17
CA ILE A 156 9.11 0.29 -5.56
C ILE A 156 7.99 -0.60 -6.13
N ALA A 157 7.96 -0.82 -7.44
CA ALA A 157 7.00 -1.72 -8.08
C ALA A 157 7.03 -3.13 -7.47
N ALA A 158 8.22 -3.69 -7.26
CA ALA A 158 8.40 -4.99 -6.60
C ALA A 158 7.88 -4.96 -5.15
N ALA A 159 8.17 -3.92 -4.38
CA ALA A 159 7.62 -3.74 -3.03
C ALA A 159 6.09 -3.65 -3.03
N SER A 160 5.49 -2.93 -3.98
CA SER A 160 4.03 -2.82 -4.13
C SER A 160 3.37 -4.19 -4.32
N ILE A 161 3.96 -5.04 -5.16
CA ILE A 161 3.47 -6.39 -5.44
C ILE A 161 3.57 -7.25 -4.18
N VAL A 162 4.72 -7.24 -3.50
CA VAL A 162 4.94 -7.99 -2.26
C VAL A 162 3.94 -7.58 -1.18
N ALA A 163 3.77 -6.28 -0.95
CA ALA A 163 2.82 -5.75 0.03
C ALA A 163 1.38 -6.16 -0.33
N LYS A 164 0.99 -6.01 -1.60
CA LYS A 164 -0.36 -6.31 -2.09
C LYS A 164 -0.71 -7.80 -1.95
N VAL A 165 0.13 -8.69 -2.49
CA VAL A 165 -0.10 -10.14 -2.43
C VAL A 165 -0.12 -10.62 -0.98
N THR A 166 0.81 -10.13 -0.15
CA THR A 166 0.84 -10.51 1.27
C THR A 166 -0.42 -10.07 1.99
N ARG A 167 -0.86 -8.82 1.80
CA ARG A 167 -2.08 -8.31 2.42
C ARG A 167 -3.32 -9.08 1.97
N ASP A 168 -3.46 -9.34 0.66
CA ASP A 168 -4.61 -10.05 0.13
C ASP A 168 -4.70 -11.47 0.70
N ARG A 169 -3.55 -12.17 0.83
CA ARG A 169 -3.47 -13.46 1.52
C ARG A 169 -3.84 -13.38 3.00
N MET A 170 -3.47 -12.31 3.71
CA MET A 170 -3.89 -12.08 5.10
C MET A 170 -5.42 -11.92 5.20
N MET A 171 -6.03 -11.17 4.30
CA MET A 171 -7.48 -10.96 4.29
C MET A 171 -8.26 -12.20 3.86
N ALA A 172 -7.73 -12.99 2.93
CA ALA A 172 -8.29 -14.29 2.57
C ALA A 172 -8.27 -15.26 3.77
N ARG A 173 -7.18 -15.30 4.54
CA ARG A 173 -7.14 -16.08 5.80
C ARG A 173 -8.11 -15.55 6.84
N ALA A 174 -8.24 -14.23 6.97
CA ALA A 174 -9.18 -13.61 7.89
C ALA A 174 -10.64 -13.99 7.57
N HIS A 175 -10.98 -14.19 6.30
CA HIS A 175 -12.32 -14.63 5.90
C HIS A 175 -12.70 -15.98 6.54
N ASN A 176 -11.75 -16.89 6.71
CA ASN A 176 -12.03 -18.19 7.34
C ASN A 176 -12.40 -18.06 8.82
N VAL A 177 -11.91 -17.00 9.49
CA VAL A 177 -12.20 -16.72 10.90
C VAL A 177 -13.45 -15.85 11.03
N PHE A 178 -13.69 -14.94 10.09
CA PHE A 178 -14.79 -13.99 10.08
C PHE A 178 -15.57 -14.09 8.75
N PRO A 179 -16.33 -15.18 8.54
CA PRO A 179 -16.98 -15.46 7.25
C PRO A 179 -18.06 -14.44 6.90
N ASP A 180 -18.74 -13.87 7.91
CA ASP A 180 -19.89 -12.98 7.76
C ASP A 180 -19.59 -11.67 6.99
N TYR A 181 -18.33 -11.28 6.89
CA TYR A 181 -17.94 -10.00 6.29
C TYR A 181 -17.53 -10.08 4.82
N GLY A 182 -17.33 -11.28 4.25
CA GLY A 182 -16.97 -11.44 2.84
C GLY A 182 -15.54 -11.00 2.45
N PHE A 183 -14.58 -10.98 3.39
CA PHE A 183 -13.23 -10.42 3.17
C PHE A 183 -12.49 -10.96 1.93
N VAL A 184 -12.73 -12.20 1.50
CA VAL A 184 -12.11 -12.77 0.30
C VAL A 184 -12.56 -12.09 -1.00
N ALA A 185 -13.71 -11.43 -1.03
CA ALA A 185 -14.21 -10.76 -2.22
C ALA A 185 -13.66 -9.33 -2.37
N HIS A 186 -13.50 -8.62 -1.26
CA HIS A 186 -13.19 -7.19 -1.27
C HIS A 186 -12.02 -6.79 -0.38
N MET A 187 -11.28 -7.72 0.21
CA MET A 187 -10.05 -7.46 0.98
C MET A 187 -10.21 -6.40 2.09
N GLY A 188 -11.39 -6.33 2.70
CA GLY A 188 -11.72 -5.34 3.74
C GLY A 188 -12.09 -3.93 3.23
N TYR A 189 -12.12 -3.68 1.91
CA TYR A 189 -12.67 -2.43 1.36
C TYR A 189 -14.17 -2.33 1.68
N GLY A 190 -14.67 -1.11 1.91
CA GLY A 190 -16.06 -0.87 2.28
C GLY A 190 -17.02 -1.00 1.10
N THR A 191 -17.23 -2.21 0.61
CA THR A 191 -18.27 -2.52 -0.39
C THR A 191 -19.65 -2.58 0.28
N ALA A 192 -20.72 -2.63 -0.53
CA ALA A 192 -22.07 -2.81 0.01
C ALA A 192 -22.19 -4.11 0.83
N GLN A 193 -21.61 -5.22 0.33
CA GLN A 193 -21.54 -6.49 1.05
C GLN A 193 -20.84 -6.34 2.41
N HIS A 194 -19.69 -5.68 2.44
CA HIS A 194 -18.94 -5.51 3.68
C HIS A 194 -19.72 -4.70 4.72
N ARG A 195 -20.35 -3.60 4.29
CA ARG A 195 -21.18 -2.76 5.19
C ARG A 195 -22.41 -3.51 5.70
N ALA A 196 -23.07 -4.30 4.87
CA ALA A 196 -24.20 -5.12 5.30
C ALA A 196 -23.77 -6.16 6.35
N GLY A 197 -22.58 -6.76 6.20
CA GLY A 197 -21.99 -7.65 7.20
C GLY A 197 -21.74 -6.94 8.53
N ILE A 198 -21.16 -5.74 8.48
CA ILE A 198 -20.94 -4.89 9.68
C ILE A 198 -22.28 -4.53 10.36
N GLU A 199 -23.29 -4.13 9.59
CA GLU A 199 -24.60 -3.74 10.12
C GLU A 199 -25.31 -4.91 10.80
N LYS A 200 -25.26 -6.09 10.19
CA LYS A 200 -25.93 -7.29 10.70
C LYS A 200 -25.21 -7.95 11.89
N HIS A 201 -23.88 -7.97 11.88
CA HIS A 201 -23.08 -8.74 12.85
C HIS A 201 -22.27 -7.87 13.82
N GLY A 202 -22.30 -6.54 13.65
CA GLY A 202 -21.38 -5.62 14.33
C GLY A 202 -19.94 -5.70 13.77
N PRO A 203 -19.05 -4.76 14.14
CA PRO A 203 -17.65 -4.81 13.75
C PRO A 203 -16.89 -5.92 14.51
N CYS A 204 -16.09 -6.73 13.81
CA CYS A 204 -15.10 -7.64 14.40
C CYS A 204 -13.75 -6.95 14.71
N SER A 205 -12.83 -7.68 15.35
CA SER A 205 -11.50 -7.19 15.79
C SER A 205 -10.57 -6.66 14.68
N LEU A 206 -10.84 -6.98 13.41
CA LEU A 206 -10.07 -6.46 12.28
C LEU A 206 -10.54 -5.10 11.79
N HIS A 207 -11.71 -4.62 12.22
CA HIS A 207 -12.22 -3.32 11.79
C HIS A 207 -11.42 -2.17 12.40
N ARG A 208 -11.28 -1.10 11.61
CA ARG A 208 -10.65 0.15 12.00
C ARG A 208 -11.72 1.08 12.52
N MET A 209 -11.86 1.14 13.83
CA MET A 209 -12.92 1.88 14.50
C MET A 209 -12.77 3.39 14.34
N SER A 210 -11.59 3.89 13.96
CA SER A 210 -11.34 5.30 13.65
C SER A 210 -11.81 5.71 12.24
N PHE A 211 -12.16 4.78 11.36
CA PHE A 211 -12.57 5.07 9.97
C PHE A 211 -14.08 5.26 9.88
N ARG A 212 -14.55 6.20 9.03
CA ARG A 212 -15.97 6.26 8.67
C ARG A 212 -16.35 5.01 7.85
N PRO A 213 -17.54 4.40 8.08
CA PRO A 213 -18.63 4.85 8.94
C PRO A 213 -18.57 4.34 10.40
N LEU A 214 -17.53 3.60 10.79
CA LEU A 214 -17.42 2.99 12.13
C LEU A 214 -17.04 3.97 13.24
N ARG A 215 -16.42 5.09 12.87
CA ARG A 215 -16.05 6.16 13.79
C ARG A 215 -17.30 6.67 14.50
N LYS A 216 -17.38 6.43 15.81
CA LYS A 216 -18.37 7.05 16.68
C LYS A 216 -18.15 8.56 16.65
N VAL A 217 -19.24 9.31 16.48
CA VAL A 217 -19.22 10.75 16.75
C VAL A 217 -19.14 10.86 18.27
N GLU A 218 -18.13 11.57 18.78
CA GLU A 218 -18.16 11.98 20.18
C GLU A 218 -19.29 13.00 20.27
N ASP A 219 -20.35 12.67 21.00
CA ASP A 219 -21.35 13.66 21.38
C ASP A 219 -20.60 14.75 22.16
N GLY A 220 -20.51 15.95 21.56
CA GLY A 220 -20.01 17.13 22.27
C GLY A 220 -20.89 17.40 23.48
N PRO A 221 -20.39 18.12 24.51
CA PRO A 221 -21.19 18.41 25.68
C PRO A 221 -22.50 19.09 25.25
N GLU A 222 -23.64 18.57 25.73
CA GLU A 222 -24.93 19.23 25.62
C GLU A 222 -24.78 20.66 26.14
N MET A 223 -24.98 21.63 25.26
CA MET A 223 -25.03 23.05 25.63
C MET A 223 -26.40 23.37 26.21
N ASP A 224 -26.81 22.65 27.25
CA ASP A 224 -28.00 22.94 28.04
C ASP A 224 -27.56 23.46 29.41
N GLU A 225 -27.42 24.79 29.49
CA GLU A 225 -27.72 25.66 30.65
C GLU A 225 -27.02 27.02 30.45
N LEU A 226 -27.61 27.84 29.59
CA LEU A 226 -27.35 29.29 29.53
C LEU A 226 -28.68 30.06 29.49
N ILE A 227 -29.66 29.67 30.31
CA ILE A 227 -30.78 30.53 30.71
C ILE A 227 -31.22 30.15 32.13
N SER A 228 -30.51 30.65 33.15
CA SER A 228 -31.11 31.07 34.43
C SER A 228 -30.03 31.60 35.36
N GLU A 229 -29.82 32.92 35.36
CA GLU A 229 -29.93 33.85 36.51
C GLU A 229 -29.42 35.24 36.12
#